data_AF-A0AAI8N0W5-F1
#
_entry.id   AF-A0AAI8N0W5-F1
#
_cell.length_a   1.000
_cell.length_b   1.000
_cell.length_c   1.000
_cell.angle_alpha   90.00
_cell.angle_beta   90.00
_cell.angle_gamma   90.00
#
_symmetry.space_group_name_H-M   'P 1'
#
loop_
_entity.id
_entity.type
_entity.pdbx_description
1 polymer ?
#
loop_
_entity_poly.entity_id
_entity_poly.type
_entity_poly.pdbx_seq_one_letter_code
_entity_poly.pdbx_strand_id
1 'polypeptide(L)'
;MKDRRVLLGFLFICIGIAFFLQKAGVIHLSAGSAWPFLFIIMSAGFHAGFVFSKKTPEQTGLLVPGGLFLVLGCLFCFETATGWAYSGVTWPVYIWAPALGLFELWYFGGRQVGVLIPAMILAGTGALCFAGMLLTGLWPLLIIAVALLFHAAAFMQPKKRTGLLIPGGTLLVIGGLLWFETLTDWTYANMTSPVYLFAVAFGLFEAWLFGRKQRGLLAAAAILCAMGIFGIFTNINEVISERGWPALILLLAAAFHIPIFGPKPVKNAGLLVPGGILLVTGILFVFETATHWAYSDMTWPVYLLAAAFGLFELWLFGGKQKALLIPVAVLTLTALCFTLMYQPIIPVSVFWPALFVLIGIALMVFPGKKRGA
;
A
#
# COMPACT_ATOMS: atom_id res chain seq x y z
N MET A 1 -3.34 -32.14 20.83
CA MET A 1 -2.12 -31.39 20.44
C MET A 1 -1.03 -32.28 19.85
N LYS A 2 -0.81 -33.48 20.39
CA LYS A 2 0.18 -34.45 19.90
C LYS A 2 -0.11 -34.91 18.46
N ASP A 3 -1.36 -35.27 18.16
CA ASP A 3 -1.75 -35.78 16.83
C ASP A 3 -1.66 -34.71 15.72
N ARG A 4 -1.83 -33.44 16.07
CA ARG A 4 -1.68 -32.29 15.16
C ARG A 4 -0.22 -32.08 14.74
N ARG A 5 0.72 -32.27 15.67
CA ARG A 5 2.16 -32.19 15.38
C ARG A 5 2.62 -33.39 14.56
N VAL A 6 2.02 -34.56 14.80
CA VAL A 6 2.27 -35.78 14.03
C VAL A 6 1.76 -35.63 12.60
N LEU A 7 0.55 -35.09 12.39
CA LEU A 7 0.01 -34.85 11.05
C LEU A 7 0.82 -33.81 10.26
N LEU A 8 1.15 -32.68 10.89
CA LEU A 8 2.00 -31.65 10.26
C LEU A 8 3.41 -32.19 9.97
N GLY A 9 3.99 -32.94 10.90
CA GLY A 9 5.27 -33.61 10.72
C GLY A 9 5.24 -34.60 9.56
N PHE A 10 4.21 -35.45 9.49
CA PHE A 10 4.01 -36.38 8.38
C PHE A 10 3.90 -35.66 7.04
N LEU A 11 3.14 -34.56 6.98
CA LEU A 11 2.95 -33.78 5.76
C LEU A 11 4.26 -33.13 5.29
N PHE A 12 5.05 -32.56 6.20
CA PHE A 12 6.40 -32.06 5.89
C PHE A 12 7.38 -33.16 5.49
N ILE A 13 7.28 -34.36 6.08
CA ILE A 13 8.09 -35.52 5.70
C ILE A 13 7.72 -35.96 4.28
N CYS A 14 6.45 -36.06 3.93
CA CYS A 14 6.01 -36.39 2.57
C CYS A 14 6.48 -35.36 1.54
N ILE A 15 6.39 -34.07 1.87
CA ILE A 15 6.91 -32.98 1.02
C ILE A 15 8.43 -33.13 0.85
N GLY A 16 9.17 -33.35 1.94
CA GLY A 16 10.63 -33.56 1.91
C GLY A 16 11.05 -34.77 1.08
N ILE A 17 10.33 -35.89 1.21
CA ILE A 17 10.55 -37.11 0.41
C ILE A 17 10.30 -36.81 -1.07
N ALA A 18 9.24 -36.08 -1.42
CA ALA A 18 8.96 -35.71 -2.81
C ALA A 18 10.08 -34.84 -3.41
N PHE A 19 10.56 -33.83 -2.69
CA PHE A 19 11.72 -33.03 -3.13
C PHE A 19 13.00 -33.87 -3.28
N PHE A 20 13.23 -34.82 -2.39
CA PHE A 20 14.39 -35.70 -2.44
C PHE A 20 14.32 -36.67 -3.64
N LEU A 21 13.15 -37.29 -3.88
CA LEU A 21 12.90 -38.16 -5.03
C LEU A 21 13.00 -37.40 -6.36
N GLN A 22 12.62 -36.11 -6.38
CA GLN A 22 12.80 -35.24 -7.54
C GLN A 22 14.28 -34.98 -7.82
N LYS A 23 15.07 -34.64 -6.79
CA LYS A 23 16.52 -34.45 -6.93
C LYS A 23 17.24 -35.75 -7.33
N ALA A 24 16.74 -36.89 -6.87
CA ALA A 24 17.25 -38.22 -7.22
C ALA A 24 16.82 -38.70 -8.62
N GLY A 25 16.02 -37.93 -9.36
CA GLY A 25 15.56 -38.28 -10.70
C GLY A 25 14.50 -39.39 -10.76
N VAL A 26 13.92 -39.77 -9.62
CA VAL A 26 12.87 -40.82 -9.54
C VAL A 26 11.51 -40.27 -9.98
N ILE A 27 11.25 -38.99 -9.69
CA ILE A 27 10.05 -38.28 -10.13
C ILE A 27 10.43 -37.00 -10.87
N HIS A 28 9.87 -36.79 -12.05
CA HIS A 28 10.04 -35.56 -12.82
C HIS A 28 8.91 -34.58 -12.53
N LEU A 29 8.84 -34.07 -11.29
CA LEU A 29 8.07 -32.85 -11.03
C LEU A 29 8.86 -31.69 -11.62
N SER A 30 8.33 -31.01 -12.62
CA SER A 30 8.94 -29.74 -13.00
C SER A 30 8.69 -28.76 -11.84
N ALA A 31 9.75 -28.23 -11.23
CA ALA A 31 9.61 -27.21 -10.19
C ALA A 31 8.78 -26.01 -10.69
N GLY A 32 8.83 -25.75 -12.01
CA GLY A 32 7.99 -24.79 -12.71
C GLY A 32 6.48 -25.09 -12.70
N SER A 33 6.06 -26.35 -12.50
CA SER A 33 4.65 -26.74 -12.41
C SER A 33 4.08 -26.80 -10.99
N ALA A 34 4.95 -26.93 -9.98
CA ALA A 34 4.54 -27.22 -8.61
C ALA A 34 4.40 -25.99 -7.70
N TRP A 35 5.06 -24.88 -8.05
CA TRP A 35 5.06 -23.65 -7.22
C TRP A 35 3.67 -23.04 -6.98
N PRO A 36 2.65 -23.12 -7.87
CA PRO A 36 1.32 -22.57 -7.60
C PRO A 36 0.62 -23.25 -6.41
N PHE A 37 0.91 -24.53 -6.17
CA PHE A 37 0.34 -25.26 -5.04
C PHE A 37 0.81 -24.72 -3.68
N LEU A 38 1.94 -24.02 -3.62
CA LEU A 38 2.36 -23.33 -2.39
C LEU A 38 1.32 -22.30 -1.96
N PHE A 39 0.72 -21.56 -2.90
CA PHE A 39 -0.34 -20.58 -2.62
C PHE A 39 -1.60 -21.27 -2.09
N ILE A 40 -1.99 -22.40 -2.68
CA ILE A 40 -3.14 -23.20 -2.21
C ILE A 40 -2.88 -23.74 -0.79
N ILE A 41 -1.68 -24.25 -0.52
CA ILE A 41 -1.29 -24.74 0.82
C ILE A 41 -1.29 -23.60 1.83
N MET A 42 -0.76 -22.42 1.48
CA MET A 42 -0.80 -21.24 2.33
C MET A 42 -2.23 -20.82 2.63
N SER A 43 -3.09 -20.75 1.60
CA SER A 43 -4.52 -20.45 1.75
C SER A 43 -5.20 -21.43 2.70
N ALA A 44 -4.98 -22.74 2.50
CA ALA A 44 -5.52 -23.78 3.37
C ALA A 44 -5.01 -23.60 4.81
N GLY A 45 -3.75 -23.23 5.01
CA GLY A 45 -3.16 -22.93 6.31
C GLY A 45 -3.84 -21.76 7.03
N PHE A 46 -4.10 -20.65 6.33
CA PHE A 46 -4.80 -19.49 6.89
C PHE A 46 -6.26 -19.79 7.23
N HIS A 47 -6.99 -20.46 6.32
CA HIS A 47 -8.36 -20.90 6.55
C HIS A 47 -8.47 -21.91 7.69
N ALA A 48 -7.56 -22.88 7.74
CA ALA A 48 -7.44 -23.82 8.85
C ALA A 48 -7.13 -23.08 10.16
N GLY A 49 -6.23 -22.10 10.14
CA GLY A 49 -5.93 -21.23 11.29
C GLY A 49 -7.18 -20.58 11.86
N PHE A 50 -8.05 -20.03 11.00
CA PHE A 50 -9.34 -19.48 11.41
C PHE A 50 -10.30 -20.53 11.96
N VAL A 51 -10.50 -21.64 11.25
CA VAL A 51 -11.43 -22.72 11.65
C VAL A 51 -11.02 -23.38 12.97
N PHE A 52 -9.74 -23.69 13.13
CA PHE A 52 -9.19 -24.33 14.33
C PHE A 52 -9.03 -23.39 15.52
N SER A 53 -9.07 -22.08 15.30
CA SER A 53 -9.14 -21.06 16.36
C SER A 53 -10.57 -20.77 16.81
N LYS A 54 -11.50 -21.73 16.64
CA LYS A 54 -12.93 -21.61 16.99
C LYS A 54 -13.66 -20.44 16.29
N LYS A 55 -13.13 -19.96 15.17
CA LYS A 55 -13.74 -18.88 14.37
C LYS A 55 -13.97 -17.59 15.16
N THR A 56 -13.06 -17.21 16.06
CA THR A 56 -13.25 -15.98 16.84
C THR A 56 -13.10 -14.73 15.96
N PRO A 57 -13.82 -13.63 16.25
CA PRO A 57 -13.75 -12.39 15.48
C PRO A 57 -12.33 -11.79 15.42
N GLU A 58 -11.48 -12.02 16.41
CA GLU A 58 -10.10 -11.50 16.43
C GLU A 58 -9.21 -12.19 15.40
N GLN A 59 -9.57 -13.41 14.99
CA GLN A 59 -8.81 -14.24 14.05
C GLN A 59 -9.32 -14.14 12.61
N THR A 60 -10.40 -13.39 12.36
CA THR A 60 -10.96 -13.23 11.00
C THR A 60 -10.01 -12.49 10.07
N GLY A 61 -9.04 -11.74 10.62
CA GLY A 61 -7.95 -11.15 9.86
C GLY A 61 -7.10 -12.17 9.09
N LEU A 62 -7.05 -13.43 9.55
CA LEU A 62 -6.37 -14.52 8.84
C LEU A 62 -7.03 -14.86 7.49
N LEU A 63 -8.32 -14.57 7.33
CA LEU A 63 -9.02 -14.86 6.09
C LEU A 63 -8.61 -13.93 4.95
N VAL A 64 -8.11 -12.72 5.25
CA VAL A 64 -7.62 -11.81 4.19
C VAL A 64 -6.49 -12.44 3.36
N PRO A 65 -5.36 -12.89 3.96
CA PRO A 65 -4.37 -13.64 3.20
C PRO A 65 -4.91 -15.01 2.74
N GLY A 66 -5.84 -15.64 3.48
CA GLY A 66 -6.49 -16.90 3.08
C GLY A 66 -7.16 -16.82 1.71
N GLY A 67 -8.14 -15.93 1.54
CA GLY A 67 -8.84 -15.71 0.28
C GLY A 67 -7.93 -15.19 -0.83
N LEU A 68 -6.98 -14.30 -0.52
CA LEU A 68 -5.99 -13.81 -1.48
C LEU A 68 -5.16 -14.94 -2.07
N PHE A 69 -4.57 -15.79 -1.23
CA PHE A 69 -3.76 -16.92 -1.69
C PHE A 69 -4.60 -17.98 -2.40
N LEU A 70 -5.90 -18.11 -2.07
CA LEU A 70 -6.79 -19.03 -2.77
C LEU A 70 -6.95 -18.62 -4.24
N VAL A 71 -7.32 -17.36 -4.48
CA VAL A 71 -7.53 -16.85 -5.85
C VAL A 71 -6.23 -16.87 -6.64
N LEU A 72 -5.13 -16.41 -6.04
CA LEU A 72 -3.82 -16.43 -6.71
C LEU A 72 -3.36 -17.86 -7.00
N GLY A 73 -3.55 -18.79 -6.07
CA GLY A 73 -3.20 -20.20 -6.28
C GLY A 73 -3.99 -20.81 -7.42
N CYS A 74 -5.31 -20.58 -7.48
CA CYS A 74 -6.14 -21.04 -8.59
C CYS A 74 -5.71 -20.42 -9.93
N LEU A 75 -5.46 -19.11 -9.96
CA LEU A 75 -4.97 -18.39 -11.13
C LEU A 75 -3.64 -18.96 -11.61
N PHE A 76 -2.66 -19.10 -10.73
CA PHE A 76 -1.33 -19.58 -11.09
C PHE A 76 -1.32 -21.06 -11.49
N CYS A 77 -2.19 -21.89 -10.89
CA CYS A 77 -2.40 -23.26 -11.36
C CYS A 77 -2.90 -23.25 -12.81
N PHE A 78 -3.88 -22.41 -13.12
CA PHE A 78 -4.40 -22.24 -14.48
C PHE A 78 -3.32 -21.73 -15.44
N GLU A 79 -2.66 -20.62 -15.13
CA GLU A 79 -1.60 -20.03 -15.96
C GLU A 79 -0.49 -21.04 -16.23
N THR A 80 -0.01 -21.71 -15.19
CA THR A 80 1.05 -22.72 -15.32
C THR A 80 0.59 -23.92 -16.15
N ALA A 81 -0.65 -24.38 -15.99
CA ALA A 81 -1.21 -25.48 -16.79
C ALA A 81 -1.37 -25.10 -18.27
N THR A 82 -1.62 -23.82 -18.58
CA THR A 82 -1.74 -23.32 -19.95
C THR A 82 -0.44 -22.76 -20.51
N GLY A 83 0.70 -22.91 -19.82
CA GLY A 83 1.97 -22.33 -20.23
C GLY A 83 1.93 -20.80 -20.36
N TRP A 84 1.14 -20.13 -19.52
CA TRP A 84 0.90 -18.67 -19.48
C TRP A 84 0.23 -18.08 -20.73
N ALA A 85 -0.36 -18.92 -21.59
CA ALA A 85 -0.98 -18.49 -22.84
C ALA A 85 -2.11 -17.46 -22.67
N TYR A 86 -2.79 -17.46 -21.52
CA TYR A 86 -3.93 -16.58 -21.24
C TYR A 86 -3.63 -15.43 -20.27
N SER A 87 -2.37 -15.26 -19.87
CA SER A 87 -1.94 -14.20 -18.95
C SER A 87 -2.38 -12.79 -19.36
N GLY A 88 -2.49 -12.53 -20.68
CA GLY A 88 -2.99 -11.27 -21.23
C GLY A 88 -4.47 -10.98 -20.94
N VAL A 89 -5.29 -11.99 -20.66
CA VAL A 89 -6.73 -11.84 -20.38
C VAL A 89 -7.11 -12.17 -18.93
N THR A 90 -6.29 -12.89 -18.19
CA THR A 90 -6.58 -13.29 -16.80
C THR A 90 -6.06 -12.29 -15.77
N TRP A 91 -5.30 -11.28 -16.16
CA TRP A 91 -4.76 -10.29 -15.22
C TRP A 91 -5.81 -9.63 -14.28
N PRO A 92 -7.09 -9.41 -14.66
CA PRO A 92 -8.06 -8.85 -13.73
C PRO A 92 -8.32 -9.73 -12.49
N VAL A 93 -8.03 -11.04 -12.56
CA VAL A 93 -8.14 -11.96 -11.42
C VAL A 93 -7.20 -11.57 -10.27
N TYR A 94 -6.05 -10.92 -10.56
CA TYR A 94 -5.17 -10.39 -9.53
C TYR A 94 -5.88 -9.35 -8.63
N ILE A 95 -6.84 -8.59 -9.18
CA ILE A 95 -7.64 -7.61 -8.42
C ILE A 95 -8.67 -8.33 -7.54
N TRP A 96 -9.24 -9.44 -8.02
CA TRP A 96 -10.19 -10.24 -7.27
C TRP A 96 -9.57 -11.00 -6.09
N ALA A 97 -8.26 -11.25 -6.10
CA ALA A 97 -7.57 -11.91 -4.99
C ALA A 97 -7.72 -11.16 -3.65
N PRO A 98 -7.32 -9.88 -3.51
CA PRO A 98 -7.60 -9.13 -2.30
C PRO A 98 -9.11 -8.88 -2.09
N ALA A 99 -9.91 -8.83 -3.16
CA ALA A 99 -11.37 -8.67 -3.03
C ALA A 99 -12.01 -9.83 -2.25
N LEU A 100 -11.64 -11.09 -2.57
CA LEU A 100 -12.14 -12.26 -1.87
C LEU A 100 -11.68 -12.26 -0.41
N GLY A 101 -10.40 -11.97 -0.14
CA GLY A 101 -9.88 -11.92 1.23
C GLY A 101 -10.61 -10.88 2.11
N LEU A 102 -10.87 -9.69 1.57
CA LEU A 102 -11.64 -8.67 2.28
C LEU A 102 -13.12 -9.07 2.42
N PHE A 103 -13.70 -9.73 1.42
CA PHE A 103 -15.07 -10.24 1.48
C PHE A 103 -15.23 -11.31 2.57
N GLU A 104 -14.28 -12.24 2.71
CA GLU A 104 -14.27 -13.24 3.78
C GLU A 104 -14.13 -12.57 5.16
N LEU A 105 -13.24 -11.58 5.28
CA LEU A 105 -13.13 -10.77 6.50
C LEU A 105 -14.45 -10.06 6.81
N TRP A 106 -15.15 -9.52 5.83
CA TRP A 106 -16.47 -8.94 6.04
C TRP A 106 -17.48 -10.00 6.50
N TYR A 107 -17.59 -11.11 5.78
CA TYR A 107 -18.61 -12.12 6.02
C TYR A 107 -18.48 -12.77 7.41
N PHE A 108 -17.24 -13.10 7.82
CA PHE A 108 -16.96 -13.77 9.09
C PHE A 108 -16.55 -12.81 10.23
N GLY A 109 -16.06 -11.61 9.92
CA GLY A 109 -15.59 -10.57 10.88
C GLY A 109 -16.67 -9.60 11.34
N GLY A 110 -17.93 -10.03 11.43
CA GLY A 110 -19.02 -9.22 11.95
C GLY A 110 -19.65 -8.25 10.96
N ARG A 111 -19.46 -8.44 9.66
CA ARG A 111 -20.16 -7.74 8.57
C ARG A 111 -20.04 -6.22 8.60
N GLN A 112 -18.88 -5.73 9.03
CA GLN A 112 -18.61 -4.30 9.07
C GLN A 112 -18.61 -3.69 7.66
N VAL A 113 -19.51 -2.75 7.39
CA VAL A 113 -19.66 -2.11 6.08
C VAL A 113 -18.34 -1.49 5.59
N GLY A 114 -17.50 -1.01 6.50
CA GLY A 114 -16.18 -0.45 6.18
C GLY A 114 -15.25 -1.42 5.45
N VAL A 115 -15.38 -2.73 5.65
CA VAL A 115 -14.60 -3.77 4.95
C VAL A 115 -15.29 -4.20 3.66
N LEU A 116 -16.63 -4.21 3.62
CA LEU A 116 -17.39 -4.54 2.42
C LEU A 116 -17.14 -3.56 1.29
N ILE A 117 -17.05 -2.26 1.60
CA ILE A 117 -16.83 -1.21 0.60
C ILE A 117 -15.57 -1.49 -0.26
N PRO A 118 -14.36 -1.63 0.32
CA PRO A 118 -13.17 -1.93 -0.48
C PRO A 118 -13.25 -3.30 -1.18
N ALA A 119 -13.87 -4.32 -0.56
CA ALA A 119 -14.08 -5.61 -1.20
C ALA A 119 -14.92 -5.49 -2.49
N MET A 120 -16.04 -4.75 -2.42
CA MET A 120 -16.93 -4.53 -3.56
C MET A 120 -16.30 -3.62 -4.62
N ILE A 121 -15.49 -2.63 -4.23
CA ILE A 121 -14.73 -1.81 -5.16
C ILE A 121 -13.78 -2.70 -5.97
N LEU A 122 -12.95 -3.52 -5.31
CA LEU A 122 -12.01 -4.40 -6.00
C LEU A 122 -12.71 -5.44 -6.88
N ALA A 123 -13.79 -6.05 -6.39
CA ALA A 123 -14.59 -6.98 -7.16
C ALA A 123 -15.19 -6.31 -8.41
N GLY A 124 -15.78 -5.12 -8.24
CA GLY A 124 -16.34 -4.31 -9.32
C GLY A 124 -15.29 -3.87 -10.34
N THR A 125 -14.12 -3.43 -9.89
CA THR A 125 -13.00 -3.06 -10.77
C THR A 125 -12.54 -4.25 -11.61
N GLY A 126 -12.32 -5.43 -11.01
CA GLY A 126 -11.93 -6.61 -11.78
C GLY A 126 -13.02 -7.04 -12.79
N ALA A 127 -14.30 -6.95 -12.40
CA ALA A 127 -15.42 -7.23 -13.31
C ALA A 127 -15.48 -6.22 -14.47
N LEU A 128 -15.23 -4.94 -14.21
CA LEU A 128 -15.16 -3.89 -15.23
C LEU A 128 -14.00 -4.11 -16.20
N CYS A 129 -12.83 -4.53 -15.70
CA CYS A 129 -11.69 -4.87 -16.54
C CYS A 129 -12.00 -6.06 -17.47
N PHE A 130 -12.65 -7.11 -16.96
CA PHE A 130 -13.16 -8.20 -17.80
C PHE A 130 -14.21 -7.74 -18.80
N ALA A 131 -15.15 -6.89 -18.38
CA ALA A 131 -16.13 -6.30 -19.28
C ALA A 131 -15.46 -5.47 -20.39
N GLY A 132 -14.35 -4.78 -20.10
CA GLY A 132 -13.54 -4.07 -21.08
C GLY A 132 -12.92 -4.96 -22.15
N MET A 133 -12.56 -6.20 -21.79
CA MET A 133 -12.09 -7.19 -22.75
C MET A 133 -13.21 -7.73 -23.65
N LEU A 134 -14.44 -7.80 -23.15
CA LEU A 134 -15.61 -8.28 -23.90
C LEU A 134 -16.30 -7.19 -24.72
N LEU A 135 -16.32 -5.95 -24.22
CA LEU A 135 -17.00 -4.78 -24.77
C LEU A 135 -15.97 -3.76 -25.27
N THR A 136 -15.20 -4.16 -26.29
CA THR A 136 -14.16 -3.31 -26.88
C THR A 136 -14.75 -1.96 -27.31
N GLY A 137 -14.18 -0.85 -26.82
CA GLY A 137 -14.63 0.51 -27.15
C GLY A 137 -15.75 1.09 -26.29
N LEU A 138 -16.64 0.27 -25.73
CA LEU A 138 -17.85 0.75 -25.04
C LEU A 138 -17.76 0.74 -23.51
N TRP A 139 -16.86 -0.04 -22.93
CA TRP A 139 -16.71 -0.13 -21.48
C TRP A 139 -16.44 1.22 -20.76
N PRO A 140 -15.74 2.22 -21.34
CA PRO A 140 -15.58 3.53 -20.68
C PRO A 140 -16.91 4.28 -20.58
N LEU A 141 -17.85 4.03 -21.51
CA LEU A 141 -19.19 4.63 -21.46
C LEU A 141 -20.00 4.12 -20.26
N LEU A 142 -19.75 2.89 -19.79
CA LEU A 142 -20.35 2.39 -18.54
C LEU A 142 -19.86 3.20 -17.33
N ILE A 143 -18.58 3.56 -17.31
CA ILE A 143 -18.00 4.41 -16.26
C ILE A 143 -18.61 5.81 -16.30
N ILE A 144 -18.71 6.40 -17.50
CA ILE A 144 -19.35 7.71 -17.70
C ILE A 144 -20.82 7.66 -17.27
N ALA A 145 -21.56 6.61 -17.62
CA ALA A 145 -22.95 6.44 -17.20
C ALA A 145 -23.08 6.39 -15.67
N VAL A 146 -22.23 5.60 -14.99
CA VAL A 146 -22.17 5.57 -13.53
C VAL A 146 -21.81 6.95 -12.95
N ALA A 147 -20.84 7.65 -13.54
CA ALA A 147 -20.47 9.00 -13.13
C ALA A 147 -21.65 9.98 -13.21
N LEU A 148 -22.42 9.94 -14.30
CA LEU A 148 -23.61 10.78 -14.49
C LEU A 148 -24.71 10.42 -13.48
N LEU A 149 -24.89 9.13 -13.14
CA LEU A 149 -25.81 8.71 -12.08
C LEU A 149 -25.40 9.27 -10.71
N PHE A 150 -24.10 9.27 -10.38
CA PHE A 150 -23.59 9.91 -9.17
C PHE A 150 -23.89 11.41 -9.14
N HIS A 151 -23.70 12.13 -10.26
CA HIS A 151 -24.04 13.54 -10.37
C HIS A 151 -25.54 13.78 -10.18
N ALA A 152 -26.39 13.05 -10.91
CA ALA A 152 -27.85 13.16 -10.79
C ALA A 152 -28.29 12.92 -9.33
N ALA A 153 -27.81 11.84 -8.70
CA ALA A 153 -28.07 11.54 -7.30
C ALA A 153 -27.58 12.64 -6.36
N ALA A 154 -26.43 13.26 -6.64
CA ALA A 154 -25.88 14.35 -5.84
C ALA A 154 -26.77 15.60 -5.84
N PHE A 155 -27.40 15.93 -6.97
CA PHE A 155 -28.33 17.05 -7.07
C PHE A 155 -29.72 16.71 -6.51
N MET A 156 -30.15 15.46 -6.60
CA MET A 156 -31.40 14.97 -5.99
C MET A 156 -31.30 14.81 -4.46
N GLN A 157 -30.11 14.55 -3.92
CA GLN A 157 -29.89 14.32 -2.48
C GLN A 157 -28.92 15.35 -1.87
N PRO A 158 -29.37 16.60 -1.59
CA PRO A 158 -28.51 17.68 -1.11
C PRO A 158 -27.66 17.33 0.12
N LYS A 159 -28.19 16.49 1.03
CA LYS A 159 -27.48 16.05 2.24
C LYS A 159 -26.25 15.18 1.96
N LYS A 160 -26.25 14.42 0.87
CA LYS A 160 -25.15 13.52 0.46
C LYS A 160 -24.33 14.06 -0.70
N ARG A 161 -24.68 15.24 -1.22
CA ARG A 161 -24.12 15.84 -2.44
C ARG A 161 -22.59 15.79 -2.50
N THR A 162 -21.89 16.29 -1.48
CA THR A 162 -20.41 16.28 -1.45
C THR A 162 -19.84 14.88 -1.57
N GLY A 163 -20.42 13.89 -0.89
CA GLY A 163 -19.94 12.50 -0.95
C GLY A 163 -20.22 11.80 -2.28
N LEU A 164 -21.19 12.30 -3.07
CA LEU A 164 -21.54 11.76 -4.38
C LEU A 164 -20.79 12.48 -5.52
N LEU A 165 -20.53 13.78 -5.38
CA LEU A 165 -19.78 14.56 -6.37
C LEU A 165 -18.32 14.16 -6.45
N ILE A 166 -17.67 13.79 -5.34
CA ILE A 166 -16.27 13.32 -5.37
C ILE A 166 -16.12 12.10 -6.32
N PRO A 167 -16.79 10.96 -6.07
CA PRO A 167 -16.70 9.82 -6.98
C PRO A 167 -17.31 10.13 -8.35
N GLY A 168 -18.37 10.95 -8.43
CA GLY A 168 -18.98 11.36 -9.69
C GLY A 168 -18.00 12.07 -10.62
N GLY A 169 -17.39 13.17 -10.17
CA GLY A 169 -16.43 13.95 -10.95
C GLY A 169 -15.18 13.15 -11.29
N THR A 170 -14.66 12.36 -10.34
CA THR A 170 -13.50 11.49 -10.59
C THR A 170 -13.80 10.44 -11.66
N LEU A 171 -14.93 9.74 -11.57
CA LEU A 171 -15.31 8.75 -12.58
C LEU A 171 -15.62 9.39 -13.93
N LEU A 172 -16.14 10.62 -13.96
CA LEU A 172 -16.43 11.32 -15.21
C LEU A 172 -15.14 11.61 -15.99
N VAL A 173 -14.12 12.15 -15.32
CA VAL A 173 -12.81 12.43 -15.94
C VAL A 173 -12.08 11.13 -16.30
N ILE A 174 -12.08 10.13 -15.41
CA ILE A 174 -11.48 8.81 -15.69
C ILE A 174 -12.17 8.15 -16.89
N GLY A 175 -13.50 8.15 -16.93
CA GLY A 175 -14.28 7.56 -18.01
C GLY A 175 -14.02 8.26 -19.35
N GLY A 176 -13.96 9.60 -19.37
CA GLY A 176 -13.60 10.35 -20.57
C GLY A 176 -12.17 10.08 -21.04
N LEU A 177 -11.21 9.99 -20.11
CA LEU A 177 -9.84 9.65 -20.42
C LEU A 177 -9.70 8.23 -20.99
N LEU A 178 -10.31 7.25 -20.32
CA LEU A 178 -10.30 5.86 -20.78
C LEU A 178 -11.00 5.69 -22.12
N TRP A 179 -12.02 6.50 -22.40
CA TRP A 179 -12.64 6.53 -23.71
C TRP A 179 -11.68 7.04 -24.78
N PHE A 180 -10.99 8.15 -24.52
CA PHE A 180 -9.94 8.67 -25.41
C PHE A 180 -8.80 7.66 -25.62
N GLU A 181 -8.29 7.06 -24.55
CA GLU A 181 -7.22 6.04 -24.63
C GLU A 181 -7.69 4.82 -25.41
N THR A 182 -8.94 4.37 -25.22
CA THR A 182 -9.50 3.26 -26.00
C THR A 182 -9.67 3.63 -27.48
N LEU A 183 -10.08 4.86 -27.81
CA LEU A 183 -10.21 5.33 -29.20
C LEU A 183 -8.87 5.50 -29.92
N THR A 184 -7.78 5.61 -29.16
CA THR A 184 -6.41 5.80 -29.68
C THR A 184 -5.55 4.56 -29.51
N ASP A 185 -6.16 3.40 -29.22
CA ASP A 185 -5.46 2.14 -28.95
C ASP A 185 -4.32 2.30 -27.93
N TRP A 186 -4.55 3.12 -26.91
CA TRP A 186 -3.61 3.43 -25.82
C TRP A 186 -2.29 4.07 -26.26
N THR A 187 -2.19 4.57 -27.50
CA THR A 187 -0.98 5.18 -28.08
C THR A 187 -0.42 6.32 -27.21
N TYR A 188 -1.30 7.09 -26.55
CA TYR A 188 -0.91 8.26 -25.75
C TYR A 188 -0.88 7.99 -24.24
N ALA A 189 -1.04 6.75 -23.78
CA ALA A 189 -1.20 6.41 -22.35
C ALA A 189 -0.09 6.97 -21.46
N ASN A 190 1.16 7.01 -21.94
CA ASN A 190 2.28 7.59 -21.20
C ASN A 190 2.07 9.09 -20.94
N MET A 191 1.64 9.85 -21.96
CA MET A 191 1.40 11.29 -21.87
C MET A 191 0.15 11.62 -21.06
N THR A 192 -0.88 10.77 -21.13
CA THR A 192 -2.16 10.99 -20.45
C THR A 192 -2.22 10.43 -19.04
N SER A 193 -1.28 9.57 -18.63
CA SER A 193 -1.23 9.00 -17.27
C SER A 193 -1.31 10.04 -16.12
N PRO A 194 -0.76 11.27 -16.22
CA PRO A 194 -0.93 12.28 -15.16
C PRO A 194 -2.39 12.77 -15.04
N VAL A 195 -3.23 12.56 -16.05
CA VAL A 195 -4.65 12.95 -16.07
C VAL A 195 -5.49 12.19 -15.06
N TYR A 196 -5.07 10.99 -14.66
CA TYR A 196 -5.70 10.27 -13.55
C TYR A 196 -5.62 11.05 -12.22
N LEU A 197 -4.56 11.85 -11.98
CA LEU A 197 -4.47 12.72 -10.80
C LEU A 197 -5.43 13.91 -10.89
N PHE A 198 -5.60 14.49 -12.09
CA PHE A 198 -6.58 15.54 -12.33
C PHE A 198 -8.01 15.06 -12.11
N ALA A 199 -8.32 13.79 -12.36
CA ALA A 199 -9.65 13.24 -12.11
C ALA A 199 -10.04 13.32 -10.62
N VAL A 200 -9.11 12.98 -9.72
CA VAL A 200 -9.34 13.09 -8.27
C VAL A 200 -9.47 14.56 -7.87
N ALA A 201 -8.59 15.42 -8.42
CA ALA A 201 -8.64 16.86 -8.18
C ALA A 201 -9.98 17.48 -8.60
N PHE A 202 -10.50 17.09 -9.77
CA PHE A 202 -11.76 17.55 -10.32
C PHE A 202 -12.94 17.14 -9.43
N GLY A 203 -13.02 15.87 -9.01
CA GLY A 203 -14.07 15.42 -8.09
C GLY A 203 -14.07 16.16 -6.75
N LEU A 204 -12.88 16.44 -6.19
CA LEU A 204 -12.74 17.26 -4.97
C LEU A 204 -13.14 18.73 -5.20
N PHE A 205 -12.78 19.29 -6.36
CA PHE A 205 -13.15 20.65 -6.75
C PHE A 205 -14.66 20.82 -6.93
N GLU A 206 -15.33 19.89 -7.60
CA GLU A 206 -16.79 19.91 -7.74
C GLU A 206 -17.49 19.78 -6.38
N ALA A 207 -16.98 18.89 -5.52
CA ALA A 207 -17.49 18.72 -4.17
C ALA A 207 -17.32 19.98 -3.31
N TRP A 208 -16.27 20.77 -3.56
CA TRP A 208 -16.08 22.10 -2.98
C TRP A 208 -17.04 23.14 -3.58
N LEU A 209 -17.17 23.18 -4.91
CA LEU A 209 -17.93 24.18 -5.66
C LEU A 209 -19.44 24.07 -5.39
N PHE A 210 -19.99 22.86 -5.53
CA PHE A 210 -21.43 22.60 -5.45
C PHE A 210 -21.87 21.94 -4.14
N GLY A 211 -20.92 21.44 -3.35
CA GLY A 211 -21.16 20.82 -2.05
C GLY A 211 -20.84 21.75 -0.88
N ARG A 212 -19.94 21.32 0.02
CA ARG A 212 -19.51 22.12 1.17
C ARG A 212 -18.22 22.83 0.77
N LYS A 213 -18.20 24.17 0.82
CA LYS A 213 -17.02 25.02 0.55
C LYS A 213 -15.93 24.91 1.62
N GLN A 214 -15.48 23.69 1.92
CA GLN A 214 -14.43 23.39 2.88
C GLN A 214 -13.07 23.71 2.26
N ARG A 215 -12.27 24.54 2.93
CA ARG A 215 -10.92 24.90 2.46
C ARG A 215 -10.03 23.68 2.20
N GLY A 216 -10.20 22.60 2.97
CA GLY A 216 -9.45 21.36 2.79
C GLY A 216 -9.69 20.68 1.45
N LEU A 217 -10.93 20.69 0.93
CA LEU A 217 -11.25 20.10 -0.38
C LEU A 217 -10.56 20.88 -1.52
N LEU A 218 -10.62 22.22 -1.47
CA LEU A 218 -9.97 23.06 -2.46
C LEU A 218 -8.44 22.93 -2.39
N ALA A 219 -7.86 22.87 -1.19
CA ALA A 219 -6.43 22.68 -1.01
C ALA A 219 -5.97 21.32 -1.56
N ALA A 220 -6.69 20.23 -1.25
CA ALA A 220 -6.39 18.91 -1.80
C ALA A 220 -6.53 18.87 -3.32
N ALA A 221 -7.58 19.48 -3.88
CA ALA A 221 -7.74 19.61 -5.32
C ALA A 221 -6.58 20.40 -5.95
N ALA A 222 -6.18 21.53 -5.37
CA ALA A 222 -5.07 22.34 -5.88
C ALA A 222 -3.72 21.59 -5.84
N ILE A 223 -3.45 20.86 -4.75
CA ILE A 223 -2.25 20.03 -4.62
C ILE A 223 -2.24 18.93 -5.69
N LEU A 224 -3.35 18.18 -5.84
CA LEU A 224 -3.45 17.13 -6.86
C LEU A 224 -3.37 17.68 -8.28
N CYS A 225 -3.95 18.85 -8.55
CA CYS A 225 -3.76 19.55 -9.82
C CYS A 225 -2.29 19.89 -10.04
N ALA A 226 -1.58 20.45 -9.05
CA ALA A 226 -0.16 20.76 -9.18
C ALA A 226 0.68 19.50 -9.44
N MET A 227 0.37 18.39 -8.77
CA MET A 227 1.01 17.09 -9.01
C MET A 227 0.73 16.55 -10.42
N GLY A 228 -0.52 16.67 -10.91
CA GLY A 228 -0.90 16.29 -12.27
C GLY A 228 -0.19 17.14 -13.32
N ILE A 229 -0.12 18.46 -13.12
CA ILE A 229 0.61 19.39 -14.02
C ILE A 229 2.09 18.98 -14.07
N PHE A 230 2.70 18.75 -12.90
CA PHE A 230 4.07 18.29 -12.81
C PHE A 230 4.28 16.97 -13.57
N GLY A 231 3.38 16.00 -13.44
CA GLY A 231 3.46 14.73 -14.19
C GLY A 231 3.34 14.91 -15.71
N ILE A 232 2.64 15.93 -16.20
CA ILE A 232 2.69 16.27 -17.64
C ILE A 232 4.09 16.77 -18.00
N PHE A 233 4.68 17.65 -17.18
CA PHE A 233 6.03 18.18 -17.41
C PHE A 233 7.13 17.10 -17.37
N THR A 234 6.99 16.06 -16.55
CA THR A 234 7.95 14.94 -16.54
C THR A 234 7.97 14.17 -17.85
N ASN A 235 6.85 14.11 -18.57
CA ASN A 235 6.78 13.43 -19.87
C ASN A 235 7.45 14.19 -21.02
N ILE A 236 7.63 15.51 -20.88
CA ILE A 236 8.20 16.37 -21.94
C ILE A 236 9.61 16.88 -21.64
N ASN A 237 10.10 16.71 -20.41
CA ASN A 237 11.41 17.21 -19.99
C ASN A 237 12.12 16.18 -19.09
N GLU A 238 13.20 15.61 -19.62
CA GLU A 238 14.02 14.59 -18.94
C GLU A 238 14.62 15.09 -17.62
N VAL A 239 15.08 16.34 -17.57
CA VAL A 239 15.64 16.93 -16.33
C VAL A 239 14.57 17.02 -15.23
N ILE A 240 13.35 17.43 -15.58
CA ILE A 240 12.22 17.46 -14.64
C ILE A 240 11.84 16.03 -14.22
N SER A 241 11.85 15.08 -15.14
CA SER A 241 11.59 13.66 -14.86
C SER A 241 12.58 13.08 -13.86
N GLU A 242 13.87 13.27 -14.08
CA GLU A 242 14.93 12.69 -13.25
C GLU A 242 15.07 13.36 -11.88
N ARG A 243 14.93 14.69 -11.83
CA ARG A 243 15.29 15.50 -10.65
C ARG A 243 14.11 16.15 -9.95
N GLY A 244 12.96 16.26 -10.62
CA GLY A 244 11.83 17.05 -10.11
C GLY A 244 10.90 16.27 -9.15
N TRP A 245 10.83 14.94 -9.26
CA TRP A 245 9.89 14.13 -8.49
C TRP A 245 10.02 14.24 -6.96
N PRO A 246 11.20 14.52 -6.34
CA PRO A 246 11.28 14.74 -4.90
C PRO A 246 10.47 15.96 -4.43
N ALA A 247 10.24 16.95 -5.30
CA ALA A 247 9.41 18.10 -4.99
C ALA A 247 7.94 17.71 -4.73
N LEU A 248 7.43 16.66 -5.38
CA LEU A 248 6.09 16.12 -5.11
C LEU A 248 6.00 15.55 -3.70
N ILE A 249 7.05 14.85 -3.25
CA ILE A 249 7.13 14.29 -1.90
C ILE A 249 7.14 15.42 -0.87
N LEU A 250 7.92 16.47 -1.11
CA LEU A 250 7.97 17.66 -0.23
C LEU A 250 6.66 18.44 -0.22
N LEU A 251 5.98 18.58 -1.37
CA LEU A 251 4.66 19.20 -1.45
C LEU A 251 3.64 18.41 -0.61
N LEU A 252 3.66 17.09 -0.70
CA LEU A 252 2.81 16.21 0.10
C LEU A 252 3.16 16.29 1.59
N ALA A 253 4.46 16.32 1.93
CA ALA A 253 4.93 16.54 3.29
C ALA A 253 4.35 17.84 3.85
N ALA A 254 4.48 18.96 3.13
CA ALA A 254 3.92 20.25 3.53
C ALA A 254 2.39 20.17 3.73
N ALA A 255 1.68 19.46 2.85
CA ALA A 255 0.24 19.26 2.96
C ALA A 255 -0.18 18.56 4.27
N PHE A 256 0.62 17.61 4.78
CA PHE A 256 0.38 16.97 6.08
C PHE A 256 0.64 17.90 7.28
N HIS A 257 1.55 18.87 7.15
CA HIS A 257 1.90 19.80 8.24
C HIS A 257 0.96 21.02 8.31
N ILE A 258 0.47 21.54 7.19
CA ILE A 258 -0.39 22.74 7.13
C ILE A 258 -1.59 22.68 8.11
N PRO A 259 -2.36 21.57 8.20
CA PRO A 259 -3.51 21.49 9.11
C PRO A 259 -3.14 21.55 10.60
N ILE A 260 -1.90 21.19 10.95
CA ILE A 260 -1.39 21.21 12.32
C ILE A 260 -0.97 22.62 12.73
N PHE A 261 -0.31 23.38 11.83
CA PHE A 261 0.17 24.74 12.13
C PHE A 261 -0.82 25.84 11.72
N GLY A 262 -2.02 25.47 11.29
CA GLY A 262 -3.07 26.42 10.92
C GLY A 262 -3.73 27.12 12.13
N PRO A 263 -4.53 28.17 11.89
CA PRO A 263 -5.21 28.93 12.95
C PRO A 263 -6.16 28.10 13.83
N LYS A 264 -6.63 26.95 13.33
CA LYS A 264 -7.45 25.97 14.04
C LYS A 264 -6.76 24.61 13.93
N PRO A 265 -5.75 24.33 14.76
CA PRO A 265 -4.94 23.12 14.63
C PRO A 265 -5.82 21.87 14.75
N VAL A 266 -5.69 20.95 13.80
CA VAL A 266 -6.39 19.66 13.84
C VAL A 266 -5.86 18.84 15.01
N LYS A 267 -6.75 18.26 15.83
CA LYS A 267 -6.38 17.46 17.01
C LYS A 267 -5.68 16.11 16.68
N ASN A 268 -5.46 15.81 15.41
CA ASN A 268 -4.89 14.55 14.96
C ASN A 268 -3.41 14.70 14.61
N ALA A 269 -2.57 14.82 15.64
CA ALA A 269 -1.10 14.85 15.48
C ALA A 269 -0.56 13.59 14.79
N GLY A 270 -1.35 12.50 14.69
CA GLY A 270 -1.00 11.30 13.94
C GLY A 270 -0.67 11.56 12.46
N LEU A 271 -1.24 12.62 11.86
CA LEU A 271 -0.93 13.02 10.48
C LEU A 271 0.50 13.52 10.30
N LEU A 272 1.18 13.95 11.37
CA LEU A 272 2.58 14.33 11.30
C LEU A 272 3.50 13.14 11.11
N VAL A 273 3.10 11.92 11.47
CA VAL A 273 3.95 10.74 11.24
C VAL A 273 4.25 10.57 9.75
N PRO A 274 3.26 10.42 8.84
CA PRO A 274 3.54 10.38 7.42
C PRO A 274 4.11 11.71 6.90
N GLY A 275 3.69 12.85 7.45
CA GLY A 275 4.24 14.17 7.08
C GLY A 275 5.75 14.27 7.28
N GLY A 276 6.24 13.98 8.48
CA GLY A 276 7.65 14.02 8.83
C GLY A 276 8.48 12.97 8.11
N ILE A 277 7.93 11.77 7.89
CA ILE A 277 8.58 10.76 7.05
C ILE A 277 8.81 11.33 5.65
N LEU A 278 7.75 11.83 5.00
CA LEU A 278 7.83 12.42 3.66
C LEU A 278 8.76 13.63 3.61
N LEU A 279 8.80 14.44 4.67
CA LEU A 279 9.69 15.61 4.72
C LEU A 279 11.16 15.17 4.67
N VAL A 280 11.56 14.24 5.55
CA VAL A 280 12.95 13.77 5.62
C VAL A 280 13.32 12.96 4.37
N THR A 281 12.45 12.07 3.89
CA THR A 281 12.73 11.31 2.66
C THR A 281 12.74 12.20 1.42
N GLY A 282 11.87 13.21 1.35
CA GLY A 282 11.87 14.19 0.27
C GLY A 282 13.17 14.99 0.21
N ILE A 283 13.69 15.44 1.37
CA ILE A 283 15.00 16.11 1.45
C ILE A 283 16.13 15.16 1.03
N LEU A 284 16.10 13.90 1.50
CA LEU A 284 17.06 12.89 1.09
C LEU A 284 17.04 12.69 -0.42
N PHE A 285 15.87 12.56 -1.04
CA PHE A 285 15.77 12.35 -2.48
C PHE A 285 16.20 13.56 -3.31
N VAL A 286 16.03 14.79 -2.81
CA VAL A 286 16.66 15.97 -3.44
C VAL A 286 18.18 15.81 -3.44
N PHE A 287 18.77 15.37 -2.33
CA PHE A 287 20.21 15.10 -2.27
C PHE A 287 20.65 13.94 -3.19
N GLU A 288 19.94 12.81 -3.17
CA GLU A 288 20.25 11.64 -4.01
C GLU A 288 20.19 12.00 -5.50
N THR A 289 19.11 12.65 -5.94
CA THR A 289 18.98 13.06 -7.34
C THR A 289 20.00 14.13 -7.75
N ALA A 290 20.35 15.06 -6.85
CA ALA A 290 21.41 16.04 -7.10
C ALA A 290 22.82 15.41 -7.20
N THR A 291 23.03 14.27 -6.55
CA THR A 291 24.31 13.53 -6.54
C THR A 291 24.31 12.32 -7.47
N HIS A 292 23.29 12.17 -8.32
CA HIS A 292 23.13 11.01 -9.20
C HIS A 292 23.20 9.67 -8.45
N TRP A 293 22.63 9.62 -7.25
CA TRP A 293 22.58 8.44 -6.38
C TRP A 293 23.95 7.91 -5.93
N ALA A 294 25.01 8.70 -6.08
CA ALA A 294 26.39 8.29 -5.79
C ALA A 294 26.62 7.87 -4.33
N TYR A 295 25.75 8.31 -3.41
CA TYR A 295 25.86 8.04 -1.98
C TYR A 295 24.71 7.18 -1.43
N SER A 296 23.87 6.61 -2.29
CA SER A 296 22.70 5.82 -1.89
C SER A 296 23.05 4.64 -0.97
N ASP A 297 24.22 4.03 -1.18
CA ASP A 297 24.76 2.99 -0.33
C ASP A 297 25.10 3.46 1.09
N MET A 298 25.33 4.76 1.31
CA MET A 298 25.68 5.35 2.62
C MET A 298 24.50 6.03 3.29
N THR A 299 23.56 6.55 2.52
CA THR A 299 22.45 7.39 3.01
C THR A 299 21.21 6.61 3.38
N TRP A 300 21.12 5.31 3.06
CA TRP A 300 19.97 4.48 3.45
C TRP A 300 19.59 4.55 4.95
N PRO A 301 20.49 4.76 5.94
CA PRO A 301 20.07 4.90 7.34
C PRO A 301 19.18 6.12 7.58
N VAL A 302 19.19 7.12 6.67
CA VAL A 302 18.30 8.28 6.73
C VAL A 302 16.83 7.88 6.60
N TYR A 303 16.50 6.74 5.95
CA TYR A 303 15.12 6.23 5.95
C TYR A 303 14.64 5.84 7.36
N LEU A 304 15.53 5.33 8.21
CA LEU A 304 15.23 5.07 9.63
C LEU A 304 15.07 6.39 10.41
N LEU A 305 15.89 7.40 10.11
CA LEU A 305 15.72 8.74 10.67
C LEU A 305 14.41 9.39 10.25
N ALA A 306 13.94 9.17 9.03
CA ALA A 306 12.65 9.67 8.56
C ALA A 306 11.50 9.11 9.40
N ALA A 307 11.50 7.80 9.66
CA ALA A 307 10.55 7.16 10.56
C ALA A 307 10.64 7.68 12.00
N ALA A 308 11.87 7.85 12.51
CA ALA A 308 12.11 8.43 13.84
C ALA A 308 11.56 9.86 13.93
N PHE A 309 11.79 10.67 12.89
CA PHE A 309 11.35 12.07 12.84
C PHE A 309 9.82 12.17 12.83
N GLY A 310 9.12 11.41 11.99
CA GLY A 310 7.65 11.40 12.00
C GLY A 310 7.06 10.98 13.36
N LEU A 311 7.64 9.97 14.01
CA LEU A 311 7.23 9.58 15.37
C LEU A 311 7.58 10.64 16.42
N PHE A 312 8.70 11.34 16.26
CA PHE A 312 9.11 12.43 17.13
C PHE A 312 8.17 13.64 17.02
N GLU A 313 7.71 13.98 15.82
CA GLU A 313 6.69 15.01 15.63
C GLU A 313 5.36 14.62 16.29
N LEU A 314 4.94 13.36 16.15
CA LEU A 314 3.78 12.85 16.89
C LEU A 314 3.99 12.94 18.40
N TRP A 315 5.19 12.66 18.91
CA TRP A 315 5.46 12.86 20.33
C TRP A 315 5.35 14.34 20.72
N LEU A 316 5.97 15.24 19.95
CA LEU A 316 6.03 16.67 20.26
C LEU A 316 4.65 17.33 20.26
N PHE A 317 3.82 17.00 19.26
CA PHE A 317 2.52 17.65 19.02
C PHE A 317 1.31 16.79 19.44
N GLY A 318 1.49 15.47 19.66
CA GLY A 318 0.44 14.52 20.04
C GLY A 318 0.31 14.25 21.54
N GLY A 319 0.70 15.23 22.37
CA GLY A 319 0.53 15.15 23.82
C GLY A 319 1.70 14.51 24.58
N LYS A 320 2.91 14.46 23.98
CA LYS A 320 4.17 14.08 24.66
C LYS A 320 4.15 12.72 25.37
N GLN A 321 3.47 11.75 24.77
CA GLN A 321 3.39 10.39 25.31
C GLN A 321 4.79 9.75 25.39
N LYS A 322 5.32 9.57 26.61
CA LYS A 322 6.70 9.06 26.82
C LYS A 322 6.99 7.72 26.14
N ALA A 323 5.97 6.90 25.92
CA ALA A 323 6.11 5.61 25.21
C ALA A 323 6.65 5.78 23.78
N LEU A 324 6.33 6.89 23.09
CA LEU A 324 6.82 7.16 21.73
C LEU A 324 8.32 7.48 21.67
N LEU A 325 8.92 7.93 22.78
CA LEU A 325 10.36 8.19 22.82
C LEU A 325 11.19 6.91 22.71
N ILE A 326 10.63 5.75 23.06
CA ILE A 326 11.31 4.46 22.92
C ILE A 326 11.57 4.14 21.43
N PRO A 327 10.55 4.04 20.55
CA PRO A 327 10.80 3.78 19.14
C PRO A 327 11.58 4.91 18.47
N VAL A 328 11.36 6.18 18.84
CA VAL A 328 12.18 7.30 18.33
C VAL A 328 13.66 7.10 18.66
N ALA A 329 13.99 6.85 19.94
CA ALA A 329 15.37 6.65 20.37
C ALA A 329 16.00 5.42 19.73
N VAL A 330 15.27 4.31 19.62
CA VAL A 330 15.76 3.09 18.96
C VAL A 330 16.06 3.38 17.49
N LEU A 331 15.12 3.95 16.74
CA LEU A 331 15.31 4.23 15.31
C LEU A 331 16.45 5.24 15.08
N THR A 332 16.53 6.32 15.87
CA THR A 332 17.60 7.30 15.77
C THR A 332 18.96 6.69 16.11
N LEU A 333 19.07 5.94 17.21
CA LEU A 333 20.32 5.29 17.59
C LEU A 333 20.74 4.29 16.53
N THR A 334 19.83 3.43 16.07
CA THR A 334 20.11 2.46 15.00
C THR A 334 20.56 3.16 13.72
N ALA A 335 19.90 4.25 13.32
CA ALA A 335 20.34 5.00 12.14
C ALA A 335 21.76 5.57 12.32
N LEU A 336 22.05 6.20 13.45
CA LEU A 336 23.39 6.71 13.77
C LEU A 336 24.43 5.60 13.78
N CYS A 337 24.11 4.43 14.35
CA CYS A 337 24.97 3.24 14.34
C CYS A 337 25.38 2.88 12.90
N PHE A 338 24.41 2.79 11.99
CA PHE A 338 24.66 2.45 10.61
C PHE A 338 25.40 3.56 9.85
N THR A 339 25.12 4.84 10.13
CA THR A 339 25.86 5.95 9.52
C THR A 339 27.33 5.98 9.97
N LEU A 340 27.60 5.73 11.26
CA LEU A 340 28.96 5.64 11.80
C LEU A 340 29.74 4.46 11.22
N MET A 341 29.06 3.42 10.71
CA MET A 341 29.67 2.27 10.05
C MET A 341 30.43 2.64 8.77
N TYR A 342 30.09 3.76 8.13
CA TYR A 342 30.78 4.26 6.93
C TYR A 342 32.00 5.11 7.27
N GLN A 343 32.28 5.36 8.56
CA GLN A 343 33.50 6.03 8.98
C GLN A 343 34.63 5.01 9.18
N PRO A 344 35.88 5.33 8.79
CA PRO A 344 37.02 4.41 8.89
C PRO A 344 37.45 4.10 10.35
N ILE A 345 36.72 4.59 11.35
CA ILE A 345 37.15 4.64 12.75
C ILE A 345 36.73 3.38 13.53
N ILE A 346 35.59 2.74 13.19
CA ILE A 346 35.09 1.57 13.94
C ILE A 346 34.73 0.44 12.97
N PRO A 347 35.46 -0.69 12.97
CA PRO A 347 35.10 -1.83 12.15
C PRO A 347 33.74 -2.42 12.55
N VAL A 348 32.95 -2.83 11.55
CA VAL A 348 31.61 -3.45 11.71
C VAL A 348 31.63 -4.63 12.70
N SER A 349 32.74 -5.37 12.72
CA SER A 349 32.98 -6.52 13.60
C SER A 349 33.08 -6.16 15.08
N VAL A 350 33.32 -4.90 15.43
CA VAL A 350 33.42 -4.42 16.82
C VAL A 350 32.14 -3.72 17.25
N PHE A 351 31.49 -3.00 16.33
CA PHE A 351 30.33 -2.17 16.63
C PHE A 351 29.11 -2.98 17.12
N TRP A 352 28.65 -3.98 16.34
CA TRP A 352 27.47 -4.77 16.69
C TRP A 352 27.64 -5.55 18.01
N PRO A 353 28.78 -6.23 18.25
CA PRO A 353 29.00 -6.90 19.53
C PRO A 353 29.01 -5.92 20.71
N ALA A 354 29.68 -4.78 20.59
CA ALA A 354 29.71 -3.78 21.65
C ALA A 354 28.31 -3.21 21.96
N LEU A 355 27.52 -2.89 20.93
CA LEU A 355 26.15 -2.41 21.10
C LEU A 355 25.27 -3.46 21.80
N PHE A 356 25.31 -4.73 21.37
CA PHE A 356 24.54 -5.80 22.01
C PHE A 356 24.97 -6.06 23.46
N VAL A 357 26.27 -5.98 23.75
CA VAL A 357 26.80 -6.08 25.12
C VAL A 357 26.29 -4.93 25.98
N LEU A 358 26.34 -3.69 25.49
CA LEU A 358 25.85 -2.52 26.23
C LEU A 358 24.34 -2.57 26.47
N ILE A 359 23.55 -3.00 25.48
CA ILE A 359 22.10 -3.23 25.66
C ILE A 359 21.85 -4.33 26.69
N GLY A 360 22.60 -5.43 26.64
CA GLY A 360 22.52 -6.52 27.61
C GLY A 360 22.82 -6.04 29.04
N ILE A 361 23.90 -5.26 29.23
CA ILE A 361 24.25 -4.65 30.51
C ILE A 361 23.14 -3.69 30.97
N ALA A 362 22.63 -2.83 30.09
CA ALA A 362 21.56 -1.89 30.43
C ALA A 362 20.28 -2.61 30.88
N LEU A 363 19.89 -3.71 30.22
CA LEU A 363 18.74 -4.52 30.61
C LEU A 363 18.95 -5.24 31.96
N MET A 364 20.19 -5.61 32.28
CA MET A 364 20.53 -6.24 33.57
C MET A 364 20.59 -5.24 34.73
N VAL A 365 21.10 -4.02 34.47
CA VAL A 365 21.32 -2.98 35.49
C VAL A 365 20.05 -2.16 35.74
N PHE A 366 19.19 -1.99 34.74
CA PHE A 366 17.94 -1.23 34.85
C PHE A 366 16.72 -2.15 34.68
N PRO A 367 16.41 -3.02 35.65
CA PRO A 367 15.20 -3.83 35.60
C PRO A 367 13.98 -2.92 35.54
N GLY A 368 13.15 -3.12 34.50
CA GLY A 368 11.94 -2.35 34.27
C GLY A 368 11.08 -2.30 35.54
N LYS A 369 10.70 -1.09 35.95
CA LYS A 369 9.84 -0.85 37.11
C LYS A 369 8.60 -1.75 36.99
N LYS A 370 8.45 -2.72 37.91
CA LYS A 370 7.22 -3.53 38.01
C LYS A 370 6.05 -2.54 38.10
N ARG A 371 5.18 -2.52 37.09
CA ARG A 371 3.88 -1.86 37.20
C ARG A 371 3.11 -2.60 38.29
N GLY A 372 3.03 -1.97 39.45
CA GLY A 372 2.31 -2.48 40.61
C GLY A 372 0.82 -2.65 40.32
N ALA A 373 0.25 -3.60 41.05
CA ALA A 373 -1.17 -3.92 41.16
C ALA A 373 -2.04 -2.72 41.54
#